data_AF-T1L679-F1
#
_entry.id   AF-T1L679-F1
#
_cell.length_a   1.000
_cell.length_b   1.000
_cell.length_c   1.000
_cell.angle_alpha   90.00
_cell.angle_beta   90.00
_cell.angle_gamma   90.00
#
_symmetry.space_group_name_H-M   'P 1'
#
loop_
_entity.id
_entity.type
_entity.pdbx_description
1 polymer ?
#
loop_
_entity_poly.entity_id
_entity_poly.type
_entity_poly.pdbx_seq_one_letter_code
_entity_poly.pdbx_strand_id
1 'polypeptide(L)'
;MASSESEEYIINCGTDANPEWIEIETKGISFDKPTCEYPIEYFKISHPSAKPSVSLPYKNVPLDTLRPVVVKSIKDGTISSDLAALFLWKYGERLKATLDEKWESFGVTICEPGEVKLSSIIDVHFGDQEIISSIETDGMVSSNDDNWIASFLTSIYRINCAKNENYRLELSKTASNIMVKNFGKGSYASLNFLNVTYRHWIGNTNYIKIIAAYDMFLFKTNIKTYQIPSMGHNKFTISRVFYLRKWVFVDSIERELARVLKDGEEIDKPDSYTPYLHDLRLSSQSPYSCSNNPALYAFLSTMGVYMGRKGSMNVKMVRDDYEREATCFNGLVVAYLLQEKNCEPNKSTEDSCVLVESYILGTKEVRRELADYIEDKGTDISGPLEEFKKSIDATIVNPRPDTIGHYLKHCFK
;
A
#
# COMPACT_ATOMS: atom_id res chain seq x y z
N MET A 1 -23.03 -33.44 27.22
CA MET A 1 -23.86 -33.39 28.44
C MET A 1 -22.95 -33.16 29.63
N ALA A 2 -23.43 -32.40 30.61
CA ALA A 2 -22.71 -31.72 31.70
C ALA A 2 -21.96 -30.46 31.26
N SER A 3 -22.09 -29.31 31.91
CA SER A 3 -23.21 -28.64 32.58
C SER A 3 -22.71 -27.22 32.78
N SER A 4 -23.52 -26.24 32.41
CA SER A 4 -23.33 -24.85 32.75
C SER A 4 -23.36 -24.67 34.26
N GLU A 5 -22.32 -24.06 34.81
CA GLU A 5 -22.45 -23.25 36.01
C GLU A 5 -21.91 -21.87 35.69
N SER A 6 -22.85 -20.92 35.64
CA SER A 6 -22.63 -19.49 35.59
C SER A 6 -22.21 -19.00 36.97
N GLU A 7 -21.08 -18.31 37.08
CA GLU A 7 -20.80 -17.48 38.25
C GLU A 7 -20.47 -16.05 37.81
N GLU A 8 -21.27 -15.11 38.33
CA GLU A 8 -21.13 -13.67 38.17
C GLU A 8 -19.89 -13.19 38.93
N TYR A 9 -19.04 -12.41 38.26
CA TYR A 9 -17.90 -11.78 38.92
C TYR A 9 -18.29 -10.41 39.47
N ILE A 10 -18.31 -10.32 40.79
CA ILE A 10 -18.38 -9.09 41.57
C ILE A 10 -16.99 -8.43 41.52
N ILE A 11 -16.94 -7.21 40.98
CA ILE A 11 -15.76 -6.34 41.08
C ILE A 11 -15.68 -5.84 42.53
N ASN A 12 -14.73 -6.36 43.30
CA ASN A 12 -14.40 -5.76 44.59
C ASN A 12 -13.23 -4.79 44.41
N CYS A 13 -13.56 -3.50 44.41
CA CYS A 13 -12.57 -2.43 44.54
C CYS A 13 -12.08 -2.40 45.99
N GLY A 14 -10.94 -3.03 46.25
CA GLY A 14 -10.21 -2.94 47.52
C GLY A 14 -8.96 -2.09 47.38
N THR A 15 -8.93 -1.01 48.14
CA THR A 15 -7.80 -0.12 48.38
C THR A 15 -6.70 -0.83 49.17
N ASP A 16 -5.47 -0.91 48.64
CA ASP A 16 -4.27 -0.91 49.47
C ASP A 16 -3.03 -0.52 48.66
N ALA A 17 -2.16 0.24 49.33
CA ALA A 17 -0.94 0.80 48.80
C ALA A 17 0.12 -0.30 48.64
N ASN A 18 0.76 -0.33 47.47
CA ASN A 18 1.93 -1.14 47.09
C ASN A 18 1.61 -2.53 46.47
N PRO A 19 1.41 -2.64 45.14
CA PRO A 19 1.33 -3.94 44.48
C PRO A 19 2.74 -4.52 44.27
N GLU A 20 3.04 -5.64 44.93
CA GLU A 20 4.12 -6.54 44.52
C GLU A 20 3.74 -7.17 43.16
N TRP A 21 4.66 -7.12 42.20
CA TRP A 21 4.49 -7.75 40.90
C TRP A 21 4.55 -9.27 41.05
N ILE A 22 3.40 -9.93 40.96
CA ILE A 22 3.33 -11.38 40.77
C ILE A 22 3.19 -11.64 39.27
N GLU A 23 4.20 -12.27 38.69
CA GLU A 23 4.18 -12.75 37.31
C GLU A 23 3.13 -13.88 37.21
N ILE A 24 1.98 -13.58 36.61
CA ILE A 24 0.96 -14.60 36.32
C ILE A 24 1.34 -15.25 35.00
N GLU A 25 1.85 -16.48 35.05
CA GLU A 25 1.94 -17.37 33.88
C GLU A 25 0.56 -17.50 33.23
N THR A 26 0.37 -16.83 32.09
CA THR A 26 -0.82 -16.96 31.27
C THR A 26 -0.82 -18.31 30.58
N LYS A 27 -1.42 -19.32 31.22
CA LYS A 27 -1.77 -20.58 30.56
C LYS A 27 -2.85 -20.34 29.50
N GLY A 28 -2.39 -20.27 28.26
CA GLY A 28 -3.05 -20.89 27.11
C GLY A 28 -4.33 -20.24 26.59
N ILE A 29 -4.18 -19.16 25.83
CA ILE A 29 -5.09 -18.84 24.73
C ILE A 29 -4.23 -18.50 23.50
N SER A 30 -4.09 -19.43 22.55
CA SER A 30 -3.44 -19.12 21.27
C SER A 30 -4.43 -18.41 20.35
N PHE A 31 -4.25 -17.10 20.21
CA PHE A 31 -4.73 -16.35 19.04
C PHE A 31 -3.55 -16.13 18.11
N ASP A 32 -3.02 -17.22 17.54
CA ASP A 32 -1.99 -17.09 16.50
C ASP A 32 -2.65 -16.42 15.30
N LYS A 33 -2.35 -15.13 15.12
CA LYS A 33 -2.63 -14.46 13.85
C LYS A 33 -2.05 -15.32 12.73
N PRO A 34 -2.78 -15.53 11.63
CA PRO A 34 -2.25 -16.28 10.49
C PRO A 34 -0.87 -15.72 10.12
N THR A 35 0.08 -16.63 9.94
CA THR A 35 1.47 -16.29 9.61
C THR A 35 1.50 -15.48 8.33
N CYS A 36 2.12 -14.29 8.38
CA CYS A 36 2.28 -13.47 7.18
C CYS A 36 3.11 -14.23 6.14
N GLU A 37 2.77 -14.05 4.87
CA GLU A 37 3.45 -14.71 3.74
C GLU A 37 4.37 -13.71 3.06
N TYR A 38 5.66 -14.02 3.00
CA TYR A 38 6.66 -13.13 2.44
C TYR A 38 6.85 -13.34 0.93
N PRO A 39 7.17 -12.28 0.15
CA PRO A 39 7.42 -12.44 -1.28
C PRO A 39 8.52 -13.46 -1.59
N ILE A 40 9.58 -13.55 -0.78
CA ILE A 40 10.65 -14.54 -0.99
C ILE A 40 10.14 -15.99 -0.95
N GLU A 41 9.12 -16.27 -0.14
CA GLU A 41 8.56 -17.62 0.02
C GLU A 41 7.83 -18.05 -1.26
N TYR A 42 7.18 -17.11 -1.95
CA TYR A 42 6.61 -17.36 -3.27
C TYR A 42 7.67 -17.87 -4.26
N PHE A 43 8.80 -17.18 -4.36
CA PHE A 43 9.83 -17.46 -5.37
C PHE A 43 10.82 -18.56 -4.99
N LYS A 44 10.91 -18.95 -3.71
CA LYS A 44 11.79 -20.03 -3.24
C LYS A 44 11.07 -21.34 -2.96
N ILE A 45 9.84 -21.27 -2.48
CA ILE A 45 9.11 -22.45 -1.97
C ILE A 45 7.98 -22.81 -2.92
N SER A 46 7.05 -21.87 -3.14
CA SER A 46 5.81 -22.16 -3.87
C SER A 46 6.01 -22.26 -5.38
N HIS A 47 6.83 -21.38 -5.95
CA HIS A 47 7.09 -21.25 -7.39
C HIS A 47 8.57 -20.93 -7.65
N PRO A 48 9.48 -21.92 -7.50
CA PRO A 48 10.91 -21.72 -7.61
C PRO A 48 11.32 -20.99 -8.90
N SER A 49 11.82 -19.76 -8.76
CA SER A 49 12.33 -18.92 -9.86
C SER A 49 11.36 -18.75 -11.04
N ALA A 50 10.06 -18.91 -10.83
CA ALA A 50 9.05 -18.74 -11.88
C ALA A 50 8.40 -17.37 -11.82
N LYS A 51 8.00 -16.84 -12.99
CA LYS A 51 7.27 -15.59 -13.05
C LYS A 51 5.83 -15.80 -12.56
N PRO A 52 5.17 -14.74 -12.04
CA PRO A 52 3.76 -14.82 -11.71
C PRO A 52 2.92 -15.13 -12.95
N SER A 53 2.00 -16.09 -12.81
CA SER A 53 1.13 -16.53 -13.91
C SER A 53 -0.21 -15.81 -13.93
N VAL A 54 -0.76 -15.63 -15.13
CA VAL A 54 -2.08 -15.07 -15.42
C VAL A 54 -2.81 -16.01 -16.37
N SER A 55 -4.07 -16.33 -16.06
CA SER A 55 -4.88 -17.23 -16.89
C SER A 55 -6.07 -16.46 -17.45
N LEU A 56 -6.04 -16.14 -18.73
CA LEU A 56 -7.13 -15.46 -19.42
C LEU A 56 -8.09 -16.50 -20.01
N PRO A 57 -9.41 -16.37 -19.83
CA PRO A 57 -10.36 -17.39 -20.28
C PRO A 57 -10.47 -17.48 -21.81
N TYR A 58 -10.11 -16.41 -22.52
CA TYR A 58 -10.27 -16.29 -23.96
C TYR A 58 -9.11 -16.90 -24.77
N LYS A 59 -9.42 -17.26 -26.02
CA LYS A 59 -8.43 -17.59 -27.04
C LYS A 59 -7.47 -16.43 -27.27
N ASN A 60 -6.24 -16.78 -27.64
CA ASN A 60 -5.24 -15.83 -28.10
C ASN A 60 -5.65 -15.25 -29.46
N VAL A 61 -6.19 -14.02 -29.45
CA VAL A 61 -6.63 -13.31 -30.66
C VAL A 61 -5.76 -12.07 -30.97
N PRO A 62 -5.65 -11.67 -32.24
CA PRO A 62 -4.96 -10.44 -32.61
C PRO A 62 -5.63 -9.19 -32.03
N LEU A 63 -4.81 -8.15 -31.74
CA LEU A 63 -5.28 -6.87 -31.23
C LEU A 63 -6.29 -6.20 -32.20
N ASP A 64 -6.11 -6.37 -33.50
CA ASP A 64 -7.00 -5.83 -34.54
C ASP A 64 -8.43 -6.36 -34.42
N THR A 65 -8.58 -7.63 -34.03
CA THR A 65 -9.89 -8.26 -33.77
C THR A 65 -10.49 -7.76 -32.45
N LEU A 66 -9.65 -7.50 -31.44
CA LEU A 66 -10.09 -7.04 -30.12
C LEU A 66 -10.60 -5.61 -30.10
N ARG A 67 -9.93 -4.70 -30.81
CA ARG A 67 -10.23 -3.25 -30.80
C ARG A 67 -11.71 -2.93 -30.99
N PRO A 68 -12.39 -3.33 -32.08
CA PRO A 68 -13.78 -2.96 -32.32
C PRO A 68 -14.70 -3.48 -31.20
N VAL A 69 -14.42 -4.69 -30.69
CA VAL A 69 -15.18 -5.30 -29.60
C VAL A 69 -15.06 -4.49 -28.32
N VAL A 70 -13.83 -4.18 -27.93
CA VAL A 70 -13.53 -3.43 -26.71
C VAL A 70 -14.09 -2.01 -26.76
N VAL A 71 -13.94 -1.31 -27.89
CA VAL A 71 -14.48 0.05 -28.05
C VAL A 71 -16.00 0.06 -27.90
N LYS A 72 -16.71 -0.88 -28.56
CA LYS A 72 -18.16 -0.97 -28.39
C LYS A 72 -18.55 -1.33 -26.97
N SER A 73 -17.90 -2.33 -26.35
CA SER A 73 -18.19 -2.71 -24.96
C SER A 73 -17.92 -1.58 -23.96
N ILE A 74 -16.94 -0.71 -24.22
CA ILE A 74 -16.69 0.49 -23.41
C ILE A 74 -17.84 1.50 -23.60
N LYS A 75 -18.26 1.76 -24.84
CA LYS A 75 -19.35 2.70 -25.16
C LYS A 75 -20.69 2.23 -24.59
N ASP A 76 -20.95 0.92 -24.66
CA ASP A 76 -22.18 0.29 -24.15
C ASP A 76 -22.14 0.10 -22.62
N GLY A 77 -20.97 0.26 -21.99
CA GLY A 77 -20.78 0.03 -20.55
C GLY A 77 -20.83 -1.45 -20.14
N THR A 78 -20.60 -2.37 -21.08
CA THR A 78 -20.73 -3.83 -20.93
C THR A 78 -19.41 -4.57 -20.86
N ILE A 79 -18.28 -3.85 -20.93
CA ILE A 79 -16.95 -4.47 -20.90
C ILE A 79 -16.73 -5.28 -19.61
N SER A 80 -16.18 -6.49 -19.76
CA SER A 80 -15.79 -7.36 -18.65
C SER A 80 -14.32 -7.16 -18.28
N SER A 81 -13.96 -7.50 -17.04
CA SER A 81 -12.56 -7.45 -16.57
C SER A 81 -11.64 -8.39 -17.35
N ASP A 82 -12.13 -9.56 -17.76
CA ASP A 82 -11.34 -10.51 -18.55
C ASP A 82 -11.08 -10.02 -19.97
N LEU A 83 -12.07 -9.37 -20.61
CA LEU A 83 -11.88 -8.78 -21.94
C LEU A 83 -10.92 -7.58 -21.87
N ALA A 84 -11.03 -6.78 -20.81
CA ALA A 84 -10.09 -5.70 -20.54
C ALA A 84 -8.67 -6.22 -20.31
N ALA A 85 -8.52 -7.27 -19.50
CA ALA A 85 -7.25 -7.95 -19.24
C ALA A 85 -6.61 -8.46 -20.54
N LEU A 86 -7.40 -9.12 -21.40
CA LEU A 86 -6.93 -9.60 -22.71
C LEU A 86 -6.49 -8.45 -23.62
N PHE A 87 -7.27 -7.38 -23.71
CA PHE A 87 -6.88 -6.21 -24.50
C PHE A 87 -5.57 -5.61 -23.99
N LEU A 88 -5.46 -5.38 -22.67
CA LEU A 88 -4.27 -4.85 -22.06
C LEU A 88 -3.07 -5.77 -22.31
N TRP A 89 -3.21 -7.09 -22.20
CA TRP A 89 -2.12 -7.99 -22.54
C TRP A 89 -1.66 -7.83 -23.99
N LYS A 90 -2.60 -7.85 -24.94
CA LYS A 90 -2.29 -7.73 -26.38
C LYS A 90 -1.74 -6.38 -26.80
N TYR A 91 -2.21 -5.31 -26.19
CA TYR A 91 -1.59 -4.00 -26.33
C TYR A 91 -0.18 -3.99 -25.72
N GLY A 92 0.00 -4.67 -24.59
CA GLY A 92 1.25 -4.78 -23.84
C GLY A 92 2.36 -5.51 -24.59
N GLU A 93 2.02 -6.49 -25.43
CA GLU A 93 2.97 -7.19 -26.31
C GLU A 93 3.68 -6.24 -27.30
N ARG A 94 3.12 -5.06 -27.57
CA ARG A 94 3.71 -4.02 -28.43
C ARG A 94 4.65 -3.09 -27.68
N LEU A 95 4.59 -3.09 -26.35
CA LEU A 95 5.46 -2.27 -25.51
C LEU A 95 6.86 -2.88 -25.51
N LYS A 96 7.83 -2.06 -25.88
CA LYS A 96 9.23 -2.46 -25.96
C LYS A 96 10.08 -1.36 -25.34
N ALA A 97 11.03 -1.76 -24.53
CA ALA A 97 12.09 -0.90 -24.04
C ALA A 97 13.42 -1.62 -24.15
N THR A 98 14.52 -0.89 -24.06
CA THR A 98 15.85 -1.47 -23.93
C THR A 98 16.40 -1.11 -22.55
N LEU A 99 17.00 -2.08 -21.86
CA LEU A 99 17.70 -1.89 -20.61
C LEU A 99 19.19 -2.21 -20.82
N ASP A 100 20.06 -1.34 -20.30
CA ASP A 100 21.51 -1.55 -20.36
C ASP A 100 22.02 -2.53 -19.30
N GLU A 101 21.23 -2.71 -18.24
CA GLU A 101 21.56 -3.53 -17.07
C GLU A 101 20.62 -4.71 -16.95
N LYS A 102 21.12 -5.79 -16.33
CA LYS A 102 20.32 -6.94 -15.94
C LYS A 102 19.21 -6.51 -14.97
N TRP A 103 17.98 -6.90 -15.27
CA TRP A 103 16.85 -6.78 -14.36
C TRP A 103 16.49 -8.15 -13.80
N GLU A 104 16.70 -8.30 -12.51
CA GLU A 104 16.42 -9.52 -11.75
C GLU A 104 15.62 -9.17 -10.51
N SER A 105 14.79 -10.08 -9.99
CA SER A 105 14.13 -9.95 -8.68
C SER A 105 13.86 -11.34 -8.11
N PHE A 106 14.23 -11.58 -6.85
CA PHE A 106 14.06 -12.88 -6.17
C PHE A 106 14.66 -14.08 -6.93
N GLY A 107 15.77 -13.88 -7.63
CA GLY A 107 16.39 -14.91 -8.47
C GLY A 107 15.69 -15.16 -9.82
N VAL A 108 14.58 -14.46 -10.10
CA VAL A 108 13.93 -14.45 -11.41
C VAL A 108 14.62 -13.41 -12.28
N THR A 109 15.28 -13.87 -13.34
CA THR A 109 15.82 -12.95 -14.36
C THR A 109 14.66 -12.48 -15.23
N ILE A 110 14.27 -11.22 -15.05
CA ILE A 110 13.20 -10.56 -15.81
C ILE A 110 13.75 -10.21 -17.20
N CYS A 111 14.93 -9.58 -17.25
CA CYS A 111 15.56 -9.19 -18.50
C CYS A 111 17.08 -9.20 -18.37
N GLU A 112 17.78 -9.83 -19.32
CA GLU A 112 19.20 -9.56 -19.56
C GLU A 112 19.34 -8.20 -20.27
N PRO A 113 20.53 -7.56 -20.27
CA PRO A 113 20.77 -6.36 -21.06
C PRO A 113 20.25 -6.51 -22.49
N GLY A 114 19.32 -5.64 -22.90
CA GLY A 114 18.60 -5.77 -24.16
C GLY A 114 17.12 -5.41 -24.09
N GLU A 115 16.32 -6.01 -24.99
CA GLU A 115 14.90 -5.70 -25.14
C GLU A 115 14.07 -6.33 -24.01
N VAL A 116 13.39 -5.49 -23.22
CA VAL A 116 12.41 -5.90 -22.20
C VAL A 116 10.98 -5.73 -22.74
N LYS A 117 10.12 -6.69 -22.40
CA LYS A 117 8.69 -6.71 -22.76
C LYS A 117 7.83 -6.93 -21.52
N LEU A 118 6.52 -6.74 -21.65
CA LEU A 118 5.59 -7.09 -20.57
C LEU A 118 5.65 -8.59 -20.21
N SER A 119 5.87 -9.47 -21.20
CA SER A 119 6.08 -10.92 -21.02
C SER A 119 7.39 -11.29 -20.32
N SER A 120 8.29 -10.32 -20.12
CA SER A 120 9.45 -10.51 -19.25
C SER A 120 9.03 -10.60 -17.78
N ILE A 121 7.89 -10.00 -17.38
CA ILE A 121 7.48 -9.81 -15.99
C ILE A 121 6.49 -10.87 -15.51
N ILE A 122 5.55 -11.28 -16.36
CA ILE A 122 4.49 -12.27 -16.05
C ILE A 122 4.34 -13.27 -17.18
N ASP A 123 3.85 -14.47 -16.85
CA ASP A 123 3.51 -15.51 -17.82
C ASP A 123 1.99 -15.55 -18.04
N VAL A 124 1.55 -15.58 -19.29
CA VAL A 124 0.11 -15.57 -19.65
C VAL A 124 -0.28 -16.85 -20.36
N HIS A 125 -1.34 -17.48 -19.84
CA HIS A 125 -1.99 -18.64 -20.41
C HIS A 125 -3.37 -18.27 -20.94
N PHE A 126 -3.68 -18.75 -22.15
CA PHE A 126 -4.96 -18.50 -22.81
C PHE A 126 -5.85 -19.74 -22.69
N GLY A 127 -7.14 -19.52 -22.48
CA GLY A 127 -8.17 -20.54 -22.53
C GLY A 127 -8.80 -20.66 -23.92
N ASP A 128 -9.95 -21.33 -23.97
CA ASP A 128 -10.63 -21.68 -25.21
C ASP A 128 -11.87 -20.83 -25.51
N GLN A 129 -12.23 -19.89 -24.62
CA GLN A 129 -13.43 -19.07 -24.81
C GLN A 129 -13.30 -18.18 -26.05
N GLU A 130 -14.30 -18.23 -26.92
CA GLU A 130 -14.37 -17.33 -28.07
C GLU A 130 -14.90 -15.95 -27.67
N ILE A 131 -14.47 -14.95 -28.43
CA ILE A 131 -14.99 -13.59 -28.28
C ILE A 131 -16.25 -13.49 -29.13
N ILE A 132 -17.39 -13.38 -28.46
CA ILE A 132 -18.67 -13.23 -29.14
C ILE A 132 -18.72 -11.81 -29.74
N SER A 133 -18.36 -11.67 -31.00
CA SER A 133 -18.40 -10.40 -31.73
C SER A 133 -19.71 -10.27 -32.52
N SER A 134 -20.79 -9.80 -31.89
CA SER A 134 -21.96 -9.29 -32.63
C SER A 134 -21.79 -7.80 -32.91
N ILE A 135 -20.78 -7.43 -33.70
CA ILE A 135 -20.37 -6.03 -33.77
C ILE A 135 -20.13 -5.57 -35.21
N GLU A 136 -21.19 -4.99 -35.78
CA GLU A 136 -21.09 -3.77 -36.57
C GLU A 136 -20.68 -2.64 -35.61
N THR A 137 -19.51 -2.02 -35.83
CA THR A 137 -19.13 -0.77 -35.15
C THR A 137 -19.56 0.42 -36.00
N ASP A 138 -20.29 1.37 -35.41
CA ASP A 138 -20.46 2.71 -35.98
C ASP A 138 -19.12 3.45 -35.93
N GLY A 139 -18.34 3.32 -37.01
CA GLY A 139 -17.07 4.00 -37.22
C GLY A 139 -15.86 3.08 -37.42
N MET A 140 -14.82 3.62 -38.06
CA MET A 140 -13.53 2.93 -38.21
C MET A 140 -12.74 3.01 -36.90
N VAL A 141 -12.69 1.90 -36.16
CA VAL A 141 -11.76 1.72 -35.03
C VAL A 141 -10.39 1.37 -35.59
N SER A 142 -9.33 2.04 -35.12
CA SER A 142 -7.98 1.90 -35.65
C SER A 142 -6.93 1.75 -34.54
N SER A 143 -5.67 1.52 -34.91
CA SER A 143 -4.56 1.47 -33.95
C SER A 143 -4.33 2.78 -33.18
N ASN A 144 -4.89 3.91 -33.65
CA ASN A 144 -4.83 5.18 -32.93
C ASN A 144 -5.68 5.17 -31.66
N ASP A 145 -6.62 4.23 -31.54
CA ASP A 145 -7.49 4.09 -30.37
C ASP A 145 -6.80 3.37 -29.20
N ASP A 146 -5.73 2.63 -29.47
CA ASP A 146 -5.11 1.73 -28.50
C ASP A 146 -4.66 2.43 -27.21
N ASN A 147 -4.05 3.63 -27.34
CA ASN A 147 -3.51 4.37 -26.19
C ASN A 147 -4.63 4.85 -25.25
N TRP A 148 -5.75 5.35 -25.81
CA TRP A 148 -6.85 5.82 -24.97
C TRP A 148 -7.59 4.65 -24.35
N ILE A 149 -7.75 3.53 -25.06
CA ILE A 149 -8.35 2.31 -24.51
C ILE A 149 -7.50 1.80 -23.35
N ALA A 150 -6.18 1.65 -23.53
CA ALA A 150 -5.28 1.21 -22.47
C ALA A 150 -5.29 2.18 -21.28
N SER A 151 -5.30 3.49 -21.52
CA SER A 151 -5.41 4.51 -20.46
C SER A 151 -6.73 4.42 -19.72
N PHE A 152 -7.83 4.19 -20.43
CA PHE A 152 -9.18 4.00 -19.86
C PHE A 152 -9.22 2.78 -18.95
N LEU A 153 -8.80 1.63 -19.49
CA LEU A 153 -8.82 0.36 -18.77
C LEU A 153 -7.90 0.34 -17.57
N THR A 154 -6.73 0.99 -17.64
CA THR A 154 -5.84 1.13 -16.47
C THR A 154 -6.45 2.06 -15.44
N SER A 155 -7.01 3.21 -15.83
CA SER A 155 -7.61 4.18 -14.91
C SER A 155 -8.74 3.61 -14.05
N ILE A 156 -9.48 2.61 -14.56
CA ILE A 156 -10.52 1.90 -13.80
C ILE A 156 -9.96 1.31 -12.50
N TYR A 157 -8.76 0.72 -12.53
CA TYR A 157 -8.12 0.16 -11.34
C TYR A 157 -7.88 1.25 -10.29
N ARG A 158 -7.20 2.36 -10.65
CA ARG A 158 -6.86 3.45 -9.71
C ARG A 158 -8.10 4.09 -9.10
N ILE A 159 -9.12 4.36 -9.90
CA ILE A 159 -10.36 4.99 -9.44
C ILE A 159 -11.10 4.07 -8.46
N ASN A 160 -11.08 2.77 -8.68
CA ASN A 160 -11.82 1.83 -7.84
C ASN A 160 -11.05 1.42 -6.57
N CYS A 161 -9.71 1.51 -6.56
CA CYS A 161 -8.90 1.31 -5.34
C CYS A 161 -9.14 2.39 -4.27
N ALA A 162 -9.50 3.61 -4.68
CA ALA A 162 -9.84 4.67 -3.75
C ALA A 162 -11.15 4.32 -2.99
N LYS A 163 -11.11 4.41 -1.65
CA LYS A 163 -12.28 4.11 -0.79
C LYS A 163 -13.20 5.32 -0.58
N ASN A 164 -12.63 6.53 -0.54
CA ASN A 164 -13.39 7.76 -0.32
C ASN A 164 -14.10 8.23 -1.60
N GLU A 165 -15.41 8.41 -1.56
CA GLU A 165 -16.21 8.76 -2.74
C GLU A 165 -15.80 10.08 -3.39
N ASN A 166 -15.58 11.14 -2.60
CA ASN A 166 -15.16 12.43 -3.13
C ASN A 166 -13.79 12.34 -3.83
N TYR A 167 -12.85 11.62 -3.23
CA TYR A 167 -11.53 11.41 -3.84
C TYR A 167 -11.61 10.61 -5.14
N ARG A 168 -12.48 9.59 -5.19
CA ARG A 168 -12.73 8.83 -6.43
C ARG A 168 -13.30 9.71 -7.54
N LEU A 169 -14.22 10.61 -7.21
CA LEU A 169 -14.76 11.58 -8.18
C LEU A 169 -13.68 12.50 -8.73
N GLU A 170 -12.77 13.00 -7.87
CA GLU A 170 -11.64 13.82 -8.31
C GLU A 170 -10.63 13.04 -9.16
N LEU A 171 -10.36 11.77 -8.81
CA LEU A 171 -9.54 10.89 -9.64
C LEU A 171 -10.17 10.64 -11.02
N SER A 172 -11.49 10.41 -11.07
CA SER A 172 -12.21 10.20 -12.33
C SER A 172 -12.18 11.45 -13.22
N LYS A 173 -12.41 12.64 -12.63
CA LYS A 173 -12.27 13.92 -13.35
C LYS A 173 -10.85 14.11 -13.87
N THR A 174 -9.84 13.83 -13.04
CA THR A 174 -8.43 13.97 -13.41
C THR A 174 -8.05 13.05 -14.57
N ALA A 175 -8.42 11.77 -14.48
CA ALA A 175 -8.20 10.81 -15.55
C ALA A 175 -8.92 11.24 -16.85
N SER A 176 -10.15 11.76 -16.74
CA SER A 176 -10.90 12.26 -17.90
C SER A 176 -10.18 13.44 -18.55
N ASN A 177 -9.71 14.39 -17.76
CA ASN A 177 -8.98 15.55 -18.25
C ASN A 177 -7.67 15.17 -18.94
N ILE A 178 -6.95 14.18 -18.41
CA ILE A 178 -5.74 13.63 -19.05
C ILE A 178 -6.09 13.00 -20.40
N MET A 179 -7.16 12.21 -20.47
CA MET A 179 -7.62 11.60 -21.72
C MET A 179 -8.05 12.64 -22.75
N VAL A 180 -8.82 13.67 -22.35
CA VAL A 180 -9.19 14.79 -23.23
C VAL A 180 -7.96 15.46 -23.80
N LYS A 181 -6.99 15.77 -22.93
CA LYS A 181 -5.79 16.52 -23.31
C LYS A 181 -4.93 15.73 -24.30
N ASN A 182 -4.84 14.42 -24.12
CA ASN A 182 -3.95 13.57 -24.89
C ASN A 182 -4.60 13.01 -26.17
N PHE A 183 -5.92 12.78 -26.17
CA PHE A 183 -6.62 12.05 -27.24
C PHE A 183 -7.80 12.82 -27.87
N GLY A 184 -8.21 13.97 -27.32
CA GLY A 184 -9.29 14.81 -27.84
C GLY A 184 -10.69 14.51 -27.27
N LYS A 185 -11.63 15.46 -27.40
CA LYS A 185 -12.97 15.43 -26.78
C LYS A 185 -13.98 14.43 -27.39
N GLY A 186 -13.67 13.78 -28.51
CA GLY A 186 -14.62 12.95 -29.27
C GLY A 186 -14.33 11.44 -29.30
N SER A 187 -13.20 10.99 -28.75
CA SER A 187 -12.67 9.63 -28.99
C SER A 187 -12.78 8.67 -27.80
N TYR A 188 -13.26 9.10 -26.63
CA TYR A 188 -13.27 8.27 -25.42
C TYR A 188 -14.62 8.33 -24.69
N ALA A 189 -15.02 7.23 -24.05
CA ALA A 189 -16.21 7.20 -23.19
C ALA A 189 -15.94 8.00 -21.91
N SER A 190 -16.91 8.82 -21.49
CA SER A 190 -16.80 9.60 -20.25
C SER A 190 -16.55 8.69 -19.04
N LEU A 191 -15.51 8.95 -18.25
CA LEU A 191 -15.23 8.20 -17.03
C LEU A 191 -16.17 8.57 -15.87
N ASN A 192 -17.05 9.56 -16.06
CA ASN A 192 -18.05 9.95 -15.06
C ASN A 192 -18.99 8.78 -14.69
N PHE A 193 -19.12 7.78 -15.56
CA PHE A 193 -19.96 6.59 -15.35
C PHE A 193 -19.29 5.46 -14.54
N LEU A 194 -18.00 5.58 -14.19
CA LEU A 194 -17.23 4.45 -13.62
C LEU A 194 -17.59 4.07 -12.16
N ASN A 195 -18.38 4.90 -11.46
CA ASN A 195 -18.44 4.85 -9.98
C ASN A 195 -19.10 3.56 -9.42
N VAL A 196 -19.95 2.87 -10.19
CA VAL A 196 -20.66 1.64 -9.75
C VAL A 196 -20.32 0.42 -10.61
N THR A 197 -20.26 0.58 -11.94
CA THR A 197 -20.23 -0.53 -12.89
C THR A 197 -19.01 -1.43 -12.75
N TYR A 198 -17.83 -0.87 -12.46
CA TYR A 198 -16.55 -1.60 -12.57
C TYR A 198 -15.90 -1.94 -11.23
N ARG A 199 -16.56 -1.67 -10.08
CA ARG A 199 -15.99 -1.91 -8.75
C ARG A 199 -15.59 -3.38 -8.54
N HIS A 200 -16.33 -4.31 -9.15
CA HIS A 200 -16.04 -5.74 -9.07
C HIS A 200 -14.72 -6.15 -9.73
N TRP A 201 -14.11 -5.30 -10.57
CA TRP A 201 -12.85 -5.60 -11.26
C TRP A 201 -11.66 -5.70 -10.29
N ILE A 202 -11.71 -5.04 -9.13
CA ILE A 202 -10.68 -5.19 -8.09
C ILE A 202 -10.73 -6.60 -7.46
N GLY A 203 -11.80 -7.36 -7.69
CA GLY A 203 -11.85 -8.78 -7.34
C GLY A 203 -11.16 -9.69 -8.36
N ASN A 204 -10.95 -9.23 -9.59
CA ASN A 204 -10.36 -10.05 -10.65
C ASN A 204 -8.83 -10.06 -10.55
N THR A 205 -8.29 -11.17 -10.08
CA THR A 205 -6.85 -11.40 -9.94
C THR A 205 -6.07 -11.26 -11.25
N ASN A 206 -6.58 -11.76 -12.36
CA ASN A 206 -5.85 -11.73 -13.65
C ASN A 206 -5.72 -10.31 -14.18
N TYR A 207 -6.80 -9.53 -14.10
CA TYR A 207 -6.78 -8.11 -14.46
C TYR A 207 -5.78 -7.34 -13.59
N ILE A 208 -5.81 -7.51 -12.27
CA ILE A 208 -4.89 -6.81 -11.36
C ILE A 208 -3.42 -7.20 -11.60
N LYS A 209 -3.13 -8.48 -11.83
CA LYS A 209 -1.77 -8.93 -12.16
C LYS A 209 -1.21 -8.26 -13.41
N ILE A 210 -2.05 -8.10 -14.45
CA ILE A 210 -1.66 -7.37 -15.66
C ILE A 210 -1.41 -5.90 -15.33
N ILE A 211 -2.29 -5.25 -14.56
CA ILE A 211 -2.07 -3.85 -14.14
C ILE A 211 -0.75 -3.68 -13.38
N ALA A 212 -0.42 -4.59 -12.47
CA ALA A 212 0.86 -4.57 -11.75
C ALA A 212 2.05 -4.73 -12.69
N ALA A 213 1.99 -5.66 -13.65
CA ALA A 213 3.03 -5.82 -14.66
C ALA A 213 3.23 -4.55 -15.50
N TYR A 214 2.13 -3.85 -15.85
CA TYR A 214 2.18 -2.57 -16.55
C TYR A 214 2.90 -1.49 -15.74
N ASP A 215 2.53 -1.32 -14.47
CA ASP A 215 3.14 -0.31 -13.61
C ASP A 215 4.62 -0.63 -13.36
N MET A 216 4.96 -1.90 -13.12
CA MET A 216 6.34 -2.38 -12.96
C MET A 216 7.18 -2.12 -14.22
N PHE A 217 6.64 -2.42 -15.40
CA PHE A 217 7.29 -2.15 -16.68
C PHE A 217 7.53 -0.66 -16.89
N LEU A 218 6.50 0.17 -16.71
CA LEU A 218 6.58 1.63 -16.91
C LEU A 218 7.50 2.28 -15.87
N PHE A 219 7.53 1.77 -14.64
CA PHE A 219 8.42 2.23 -13.59
C PHE A 219 9.89 2.01 -13.95
N LYS A 220 10.27 0.78 -14.33
CA LYS A 220 11.67 0.45 -14.67
C LYS A 220 12.13 1.11 -15.96
N THR A 221 11.28 1.14 -16.97
CA THR A 221 11.65 1.63 -18.32
C THR A 221 11.53 3.13 -18.47
N ASN A 222 10.73 3.78 -17.61
CA ASN A 222 10.44 5.22 -17.64
C ASN A 222 9.95 5.72 -19.01
N ILE A 223 9.29 4.86 -19.79
CA ILE A 223 8.76 5.23 -21.10
C ILE A 223 7.52 6.11 -20.93
N LYS A 224 7.62 7.36 -21.38
CA LYS A 224 6.52 8.33 -21.36
C LYS A 224 5.69 8.34 -22.65
N THR A 225 6.19 7.73 -23.73
CA THR A 225 5.60 7.74 -25.07
C THR A 225 4.18 7.20 -25.12
N TYR A 226 3.87 6.21 -24.29
CA TYR A 226 2.58 5.53 -24.30
C TYR A 226 1.48 6.24 -23.50
N GLN A 227 1.81 7.34 -22.79
CA GLN A 227 0.86 8.21 -22.06
C GLN A 227 -0.08 7.48 -21.08
N ILE A 228 0.26 6.25 -20.68
CA ILE A 228 -0.46 5.49 -19.66
C ILE A 228 -0.09 6.06 -18.28
N PRO A 229 -1.08 6.37 -17.41
CA PRO A 229 -0.80 6.79 -16.06
C PRO A 229 -0.03 5.68 -15.31
N SER A 230 1.15 5.98 -14.77
CA SER A 230 1.71 5.11 -13.72
C SER A 230 0.75 5.13 -12.53
N MET A 231 0.48 3.94 -12.01
CA MET A 231 -0.49 3.70 -10.96
C MET A 231 0.08 4.03 -9.59
N GLY A 232 1.38 4.32 -9.52
CA GLY A 232 2.02 4.90 -8.35
C GLY A 232 1.92 3.97 -7.16
N HIS A 233 2.32 2.70 -7.32
CA HIS A 233 2.67 1.91 -6.16
C HIS A 233 3.65 2.74 -5.35
N ASN A 234 3.23 3.07 -4.12
CA ASN A 234 3.92 4.02 -3.27
C ASN A 234 5.41 3.66 -3.29
N LYS A 235 6.26 4.65 -3.56
CA LYS A 235 7.71 4.61 -3.27
C LYS A 235 7.90 4.54 -1.75
N PHE A 236 7.33 3.52 -1.13
CA PHE A 236 7.43 3.24 0.28
C PHE A 236 8.80 2.60 0.44
N THR A 237 9.81 3.44 0.48
CA THR A 237 11.18 2.98 0.66
C THR A 237 11.34 2.62 2.14
N ILE A 238 10.96 1.38 2.48
CA ILE A 238 11.13 0.79 3.82
C ILE A 238 12.62 0.81 4.23
N SER A 239 13.56 0.95 3.29
CA SER A 239 15.00 1.03 3.57
C SER A 239 15.41 2.10 4.59
N ARG A 240 14.62 3.17 4.79
CA ARG A 240 14.90 4.21 5.81
C ARG A 240 14.35 3.88 7.21
N VAL A 241 13.52 2.84 7.33
CA VAL A 241 12.91 2.39 8.59
C VAL A 241 13.95 1.72 9.51
N PHE A 242 15.08 1.27 8.97
CA PHE A 242 16.15 0.62 9.75
C PHE A 242 16.68 1.49 10.91
N TYR A 243 16.76 2.81 10.69
CA TYR A 243 17.20 3.76 11.71
C TYR A 243 16.17 3.97 12.82
N LEU A 244 14.89 3.73 12.54
CA LEU A 244 13.81 3.88 13.51
C LEU A 244 13.89 2.84 14.63
N ARG A 245 14.52 1.67 14.40
CA ARG A 245 14.73 0.65 15.44
C ARG A 245 15.42 1.18 16.70
N LYS A 246 16.20 2.25 16.59
CA LYS A 246 16.91 2.85 17.72
C LYS A 246 16.03 3.75 18.59
N TRP A 247 14.91 4.18 18.04
CA TRP A 247 13.95 5.09 18.67
C TRP A 247 12.75 4.36 19.28
N VAL A 248 12.71 3.03 19.14
CA VAL A 248 11.62 2.19 19.62
C VAL A 248 11.97 1.62 20.98
N PHE A 249 11.08 1.79 21.94
CA PHE A 249 11.16 1.19 23.28
C PHE A 249 9.90 0.42 23.69
N VAL A 250 8.97 0.23 22.75
CA VAL A 250 7.76 -0.58 22.94
C VAL A 250 7.92 -1.89 22.18
N ASP A 251 7.77 -3.01 22.89
CA ASP A 251 8.01 -4.36 22.34
C ASP A 251 7.13 -4.69 21.14
N SER A 252 5.86 -4.25 21.15
CA SER A 252 4.95 -4.46 20.02
C SER A 252 5.46 -3.80 18.74
N ILE A 253 5.99 -2.58 18.83
CA ILE A 253 6.61 -1.90 17.69
C ILE A 253 7.86 -2.66 17.25
N GLU A 254 8.73 -3.12 18.15
CA GLU A 254 9.94 -3.85 17.78
C GLU A 254 9.63 -5.17 17.05
N ARG A 255 8.66 -5.95 17.54
CA ARG A 255 8.23 -7.19 16.88
C ARG A 255 7.74 -6.95 15.46
N GLU A 256 6.93 -5.91 15.26
CA GLU A 256 6.44 -5.53 13.94
C GLU A 256 7.54 -4.98 13.04
N LEU A 257 8.49 -4.22 13.61
CA LEU A 257 9.65 -3.72 12.89
C LEU A 257 10.55 -4.87 12.40
N ALA A 258 10.79 -5.87 13.25
CA ALA A 258 11.53 -7.08 12.87
C ALA A 258 10.82 -7.85 11.75
N ARG A 259 9.48 -7.89 11.77
CA ARG A 259 8.67 -8.49 10.69
C ARG A 259 8.84 -7.73 9.37
N VAL A 260 8.73 -6.40 9.38
CA VAL A 260 8.82 -5.55 8.18
C VAL A 260 10.25 -5.50 7.63
N LEU A 261 11.27 -5.59 8.48
CA LEU A 261 12.68 -5.53 8.11
C LEU A 261 13.32 -6.92 7.92
N LYS A 262 12.53 -7.96 7.65
CA LYS A 262 13.07 -9.29 7.34
C LYS A 262 14.00 -9.23 6.14
N ASP A 263 15.18 -9.84 6.28
CA ASP A 263 16.20 -9.84 5.25
C ASP A 263 15.79 -10.64 4.00
N GLY A 264 16.28 -10.22 2.84
CA GLY A 264 16.08 -10.93 1.56
C GLY A 264 14.75 -10.64 0.86
N GLU A 265 13.93 -9.73 1.39
CA GLU A 265 12.62 -9.39 0.82
C GLU A 265 12.65 -8.26 -0.22
N GLU A 266 13.85 -7.82 -0.66
CA GLU A 266 14.04 -6.77 -1.68
C GLU A 266 13.28 -5.45 -1.39
N ILE A 267 13.02 -5.14 -0.11
CA ILE A 267 12.26 -3.96 0.36
C ILE A 267 12.91 -2.61 0.01
N ASP A 268 14.21 -2.63 -0.27
CA ASP A 268 15.04 -1.50 -0.69
C ASP A 268 15.18 -1.38 -2.21
N LYS A 269 14.64 -2.36 -2.96
CA LYS A 269 14.72 -2.44 -4.41
C LYS A 269 13.37 -2.07 -5.04
N PRO A 270 13.20 -0.83 -5.51
CA PRO A 270 11.89 -0.32 -5.95
C PRO A 270 11.42 -0.91 -7.29
N ASP A 271 12.31 -1.53 -8.07
CA ASP A 271 12.03 -2.24 -9.30
C ASP A 271 11.93 -3.77 -9.11
N SER A 272 11.79 -4.24 -7.87
CA SER A 272 11.52 -5.64 -7.55
C SER A 272 10.03 -5.99 -7.69
N TYR A 273 9.71 -7.27 -7.47
CA TYR A 273 8.32 -7.72 -7.31
C TYR A 273 7.68 -7.28 -5.98
N THR A 274 8.46 -6.87 -4.97
CA THR A 274 7.97 -6.56 -3.61
C THR A 274 6.92 -5.45 -3.54
N PRO A 275 7.07 -4.31 -4.24
CA PRO A 275 6.03 -3.26 -4.28
C PRO A 275 4.67 -3.76 -4.80
N TYR A 276 4.69 -4.84 -5.57
CA TYR A 276 3.53 -5.42 -6.25
C TYR A 276 3.02 -6.69 -5.56
N LEU A 277 3.51 -7.02 -4.35
CA LEU A 277 3.19 -8.23 -3.58
C LEU A 277 1.70 -8.62 -3.60
N HIS A 278 0.82 -7.67 -3.29
CA HIS A 278 -0.61 -7.91 -3.20
C HIS A 278 -1.25 -8.10 -4.58
N ASP A 279 -0.85 -7.28 -5.55
CA ASP A 279 -1.48 -7.22 -6.86
C ASP A 279 -1.04 -8.38 -7.76
N LEU A 280 0.22 -8.81 -7.62
CA LEU A 280 0.74 -10.01 -8.24
C LEU A 280 0.33 -11.30 -7.53
N ARG A 281 -0.38 -11.20 -6.40
CA ARG A 281 -0.79 -12.33 -5.55
C ARG A 281 0.39 -13.21 -5.13
N LEU A 282 1.50 -12.57 -4.78
CA LEU A 282 2.68 -13.25 -4.24
C LEU A 282 2.48 -13.61 -2.76
N SER A 283 1.54 -12.93 -2.09
CA SER A 283 1.15 -13.16 -0.71
C SER A 283 -0.34 -12.95 -0.54
N SER A 284 -0.99 -13.86 0.18
CA SER A 284 -2.37 -13.73 0.63
C SER A 284 -2.49 -12.75 1.79
N GLN A 285 -1.45 -12.66 2.63
CA GLN A 285 -1.39 -11.81 3.81
C GLN A 285 -0.06 -11.06 3.89
N SER A 286 -0.08 -9.80 3.46
CA SER A 286 1.12 -8.97 3.38
C SER A 286 1.75 -8.72 4.76
N PRO A 287 3.04 -9.01 4.96
CA PRO A 287 3.78 -8.69 6.17
C PRO A 287 4.00 -7.19 6.34
N TYR A 288 3.67 -6.37 5.33
CA TYR A 288 3.84 -4.91 5.32
C TYR A 288 2.53 -4.14 5.51
N SER A 289 1.41 -4.85 5.69
CA SER A 289 0.11 -4.19 5.85
C SER A 289 -0.04 -3.54 7.23
N CYS A 290 -0.82 -2.45 7.31
CA CYS A 290 -1.16 -1.81 8.58
C CYS A 290 -1.93 -2.75 9.52
N SER A 291 -2.71 -3.68 8.97
CA SER A 291 -3.46 -4.67 9.75
C SER A 291 -2.56 -5.69 10.44
N ASN A 292 -1.44 -6.05 9.80
CA ASN A 292 -0.45 -6.93 10.42
C ASN A 292 0.56 -6.16 11.28
N ASN A 293 0.70 -4.85 11.08
CA ASN A 293 1.62 -3.99 11.83
C ASN A 293 0.90 -2.77 12.45
N PRO A 294 -0.11 -2.98 13.32
CA PRO A 294 -0.88 -1.90 13.91
C PRO A 294 -0.06 -0.98 14.83
N ALA A 295 0.87 -1.50 15.63
CA ALA A 295 1.65 -0.71 16.59
C ALA A 295 2.66 0.19 15.87
N LEU A 296 3.42 -0.36 14.93
CA LEU A 296 4.34 0.38 14.07
C LEU A 296 3.61 1.44 13.25
N TYR A 297 2.43 1.11 12.71
CA TYR A 297 1.62 2.07 11.97
C TYR A 297 1.13 3.22 12.85
N ALA A 298 0.67 2.93 14.07
CA ALA A 298 0.26 3.95 15.03
C ALA A 298 1.45 4.82 15.46
N PHE A 299 2.59 4.22 15.78
CA PHE A 299 3.84 4.91 16.11
C PHE A 299 4.26 5.91 15.03
N LEU A 300 4.37 5.46 13.78
CA LEU A 300 4.77 6.29 12.64
C LEU A 300 3.75 7.41 12.37
N SER A 301 2.47 7.13 12.56
CA SER A 301 1.40 8.11 12.34
C SER A 301 1.38 9.16 13.43
N THR A 302 1.55 8.76 14.70
CA THR A 302 1.65 9.69 15.84
C THR A 302 2.85 10.61 15.68
N MET A 303 4.02 10.06 15.33
CA MET A 303 5.20 10.87 15.00
C MET A 303 4.88 11.86 13.86
N GLY A 304 4.14 11.43 12.84
CA GLY A 304 3.74 12.31 11.73
C GLY A 304 2.81 13.45 12.14
N VAL A 305 1.86 13.18 13.03
CA VAL A 305 0.99 14.23 13.58
C VAL A 305 1.82 15.25 14.36
N TYR A 306 2.69 14.81 15.27
CA TYR A 306 3.51 15.70 16.09
C TYR A 306 4.60 16.44 15.29
N MET A 307 5.02 15.90 14.16
CA MET A 307 5.86 16.61 13.19
C MET A 307 5.07 17.50 12.20
N GLY A 308 3.76 17.70 12.40
CA GLY A 308 2.95 18.62 11.60
C GLY A 308 2.47 18.08 10.24
N ARG A 309 2.53 16.77 9.99
CA ARG A 309 2.00 16.16 8.77
C ARG A 309 0.49 15.99 8.84
N LYS A 310 -0.23 16.77 8.04
CA LYS A 310 -1.70 16.75 8.00
C LYS A 310 -2.30 15.41 7.58
N GLY A 311 -1.63 14.67 6.68
CA GLY A 311 -2.07 13.35 6.23
C GLY A 311 -2.16 12.33 7.37
N SER A 312 -1.21 12.37 8.30
CA SER A 312 -1.12 11.44 9.43
C SER A 312 -2.28 11.56 10.42
N MET A 313 -2.92 12.73 10.53
CA MET A 313 -4.06 12.94 11.44
C MET A 313 -5.29 12.11 11.05
N ASN A 314 -5.46 11.85 9.75
CA ASN A 314 -6.63 11.17 9.18
C ASN A 314 -6.41 9.67 9.00
N VAL A 315 -5.27 9.16 9.45
CA VAL A 315 -4.95 7.74 9.44
C VAL A 315 -5.90 7.00 10.38
N LYS A 316 -6.57 5.96 9.87
CA LYS A 316 -7.44 5.11 10.67
C LYS A 316 -6.61 4.30 11.67
N MET A 317 -7.01 4.34 12.94
CA MET A 317 -6.44 3.43 13.93
C MET A 317 -6.94 2.01 13.69
N VAL A 318 -6.00 1.07 13.62
CA VAL A 318 -6.32 -0.36 13.57
C VAL A 318 -6.72 -0.80 14.98
N ARG A 319 -7.88 -1.43 15.10
CA ARG A 319 -8.36 -2.02 16.35
C ARG A 319 -7.68 -3.37 16.49
N ASP A 320 -6.64 -3.41 17.32
CA ASP A 320 -5.84 -4.60 17.58
C ASP A 320 -5.30 -4.52 19.01
N ASP A 321 -4.83 -5.65 19.53
CA ASP A 321 -4.31 -5.77 20.89
C ASP A 321 -2.81 -5.41 20.89
N TYR A 322 -2.52 -4.13 21.13
CA TYR A 322 -1.18 -3.60 21.35
C TYR A 322 -1.23 -2.45 22.36
N GLU A 323 -0.09 -2.10 22.95
CA GLU A 323 -0.01 -1.05 23.97
C GLU A 323 -0.20 0.35 23.33
N ARG A 324 -1.45 0.72 23.02
CA ARG A 324 -1.80 1.94 22.26
C ARG A 324 -1.23 3.22 22.85
N GLU A 325 -1.39 3.38 24.16
CA GLU A 325 -0.93 4.55 24.90
C GLU A 325 0.59 4.65 24.89
N ALA A 326 1.29 3.57 25.25
CA ALA A 326 2.74 3.48 25.20
C ALA A 326 3.29 3.71 23.78
N THR A 327 2.60 3.18 22.76
CA THR A 327 2.96 3.36 21.34
C THR A 327 2.86 4.83 20.92
N CYS A 328 1.78 5.51 21.31
CA CYS A 328 1.60 6.94 21.02
C CYS A 328 2.58 7.80 21.82
N PHE A 329 2.86 7.44 23.07
CA PHE A 329 3.88 8.08 23.89
C PHE A 329 5.27 7.96 23.26
N ASN A 330 5.66 6.77 22.81
CA ASN A 330 6.90 6.60 22.06
C ASN A 330 6.95 7.52 20.83
N GLY A 331 5.88 7.60 20.04
CA GLY A 331 5.81 8.48 18.87
C GLY A 331 5.93 9.98 19.23
N LEU A 332 5.30 10.41 20.33
CA LEU A 332 5.36 11.78 20.84
C LEU A 332 6.78 12.17 21.29
N VAL A 333 7.42 11.33 22.12
CA VAL A 333 8.79 11.59 22.62
C VAL A 333 9.78 11.67 21.45
N VAL A 334 9.68 10.77 20.48
CA VAL A 334 10.55 10.78 19.30
C VAL A 334 10.33 12.06 18.47
N ALA A 335 9.08 12.46 18.25
CA ALA A 335 8.78 13.70 17.52
C ALA A 335 9.32 14.94 18.25
N TYR A 336 9.20 14.99 19.58
CA TYR A 336 9.73 16.07 20.41
C TYR A 336 11.26 16.20 20.26
N LEU A 337 11.98 15.10 20.46
CA LEU A 337 13.45 15.08 20.36
C LEU A 337 13.94 15.44 18.95
N LEU A 338 13.23 15.01 17.92
CA LEU A 338 13.55 15.39 16.54
C LEU A 338 13.31 16.89 16.28
N GLN A 339 12.25 17.46 16.86
CA GLN A 339 11.98 18.89 16.73
C GLN A 339 13.04 19.73 17.46
N GLU A 340 13.47 19.35 18.66
CA GLU A 340 14.56 20.03 19.37
C GLU A 340 15.85 20.08 18.55
N LYS A 341 16.08 19.05 17.73
CA LYS A 341 17.23 18.97 16.81
C LYS A 341 17.02 19.68 15.47
N ASN A 342 15.96 20.48 15.33
CA ASN A 342 15.58 21.15 14.08
C ASN A 342 15.49 20.19 12.88
N CYS A 343 15.09 18.93 13.10
CA CYS A 343 14.88 18.00 12.00
C CYS A 343 13.56 18.33 11.31
N GLU A 344 13.62 18.86 10.09
CA GLU A 344 12.41 19.05 9.29
C GLU A 344 11.87 17.70 8.79
N PRO A 345 10.56 17.44 8.88
CA PRO A 345 9.97 16.30 8.21
C PRO A 345 10.14 16.45 6.70
N ASN A 346 10.50 15.37 5.99
CA ASN A 346 10.51 15.41 4.53
C ASN A 346 9.13 15.83 4.04
N LYS A 347 9.06 16.73 3.06
CA LYS A 347 7.83 17.06 2.34
C LYS A 347 7.46 15.90 1.40
N SER A 348 7.13 14.71 1.95
CA SER A 348 6.56 13.62 1.14
C SER A 348 5.04 13.75 1.09
N THR A 349 4.48 13.39 -0.06
CA THR A 349 3.07 13.55 -0.42
C THR A 349 2.13 12.80 0.52
N GLU A 350 0.88 13.28 0.54
CA GLU A 350 -0.23 13.11 1.50
C GLU A 350 -0.55 11.70 2.04
N ASP A 351 0.08 10.64 1.53
CA ASP A 351 -0.25 9.23 1.84
C ASP A 351 0.95 8.38 2.33
N SER A 352 2.06 8.99 2.73
CA SER A 352 3.28 8.25 3.13
C SER A 352 3.70 8.52 4.58
N CYS A 353 4.17 7.46 5.26
CA CYS A 353 4.76 7.54 6.60
C CYS A 353 5.88 8.59 6.67
N VAL A 354 6.12 9.10 7.88
CA VAL A 354 7.17 10.09 8.13
C VAL A 354 8.51 9.58 7.63
N LEU A 355 9.12 10.35 6.73
CA LEU A 355 10.53 10.23 6.41
C LEU A 355 11.21 11.40 7.10
N VAL A 356 12.08 11.09 8.07
CA VAL A 356 13.01 12.07 8.66
C VAL A 356 14.30 11.95 7.84
N GLU A 357 14.71 13.01 7.16
CA GLU A 357 16.05 13.08 6.58
C GLU A 357 17.08 13.22 7.71
N SER A 358 17.57 12.11 8.24
CA SER A 358 18.63 12.12 9.23
C SER A 358 19.99 12.33 8.54
N TYR A 359 20.28 13.55 8.12
CA TYR A 359 21.67 13.97 7.85
C TYR A 359 22.50 14.15 9.14
N ILE A 360 21.83 14.09 10.28
CA ILE A 360 22.42 14.33 11.59
C ILE A 360 21.95 13.18 12.47
N LEU A 361 22.82 12.24 12.83
CA LEU A 361 22.86 11.57 14.13
C LEU A 361 23.80 10.37 14.11
N GLY A 362 24.94 10.53 14.80
CA GLY A 362 25.81 9.45 15.20
C GLY A 362 25.03 8.43 16.04
N THR A 363 25.27 7.16 15.78
CA THR A 363 24.39 6.04 16.14
C THR A 363 24.31 5.69 17.64
N LYS A 364 25.14 6.28 18.49
CA LYS A 364 25.21 6.01 19.94
C LYS A 364 24.53 7.08 20.81
N GLU A 365 24.46 8.32 20.34
CA GLU A 365 23.95 9.45 21.14
C GLU A 365 22.43 9.39 21.31
N VAL A 366 21.72 8.98 20.26
CA VAL A 366 20.25 8.89 20.23
C VAL A 366 19.64 7.97 21.30
N ARG A 367 20.17 6.75 21.46
CA ARG A 367 19.64 5.80 22.45
C ARG A 367 19.90 6.28 23.87
N ARG A 368 21.02 6.98 24.08
CA ARG A 368 21.36 7.55 25.38
C ARG A 368 20.41 8.70 25.70
N GLU A 369 20.19 9.63 24.78
CA GLU A 369 19.24 10.74 25.01
C GLU A 369 17.81 10.27 25.30
N LEU A 370 17.33 9.25 24.58
CA LEU A 370 16.01 8.67 24.83
C LEU A 370 15.93 7.96 26.18
N ALA A 371 16.99 7.21 26.54
CA ALA A 371 17.08 6.55 27.84
C ALA A 371 17.20 7.57 28.98
N ASP A 372 18.07 8.57 28.84
CA ASP A 372 18.25 9.68 29.79
C ASP A 372 16.94 10.44 29.98
N TYR A 373 16.19 10.69 28.90
CA TYR A 373 14.88 11.33 28.98
C TYR A 373 13.88 10.48 29.78
N ILE A 374 13.78 9.17 29.49
CA ILE A 374 12.87 8.27 30.20
C ILE A 374 13.31 8.09 31.67
N GLU A 375 14.61 8.05 31.94
CA GLU A 375 15.17 7.90 33.29
C GLU A 375 14.97 9.17 34.14
N ASP A 376 15.14 10.36 33.54
CA ASP A 376 15.00 11.66 34.23
C ASP A 376 13.54 12.12 34.37
N LYS A 377 12.69 11.85 33.36
CA LYS A 377 11.30 12.36 33.30
C LYS A 377 10.23 11.28 33.51
N GLY A 378 10.62 10.01 33.54
CA GLY A 378 9.68 8.90 33.62
C GLY A 378 8.85 8.74 32.35
N THR A 379 7.68 8.13 32.49
CA THR A 379 6.71 7.90 31.41
C THR A 379 5.55 8.90 31.40
N ASP A 380 5.57 9.88 32.31
CA ASP A 380 4.49 10.86 32.44
C ASP A 380 4.66 12.02 31.45
N ILE A 381 3.58 12.40 30.79
CA ILE A 381 3.56 13.57 29.91
C ILE A 381 3.53 14.84 30.77
N SER A 382 4.71 15.42 31.00
CA SER A 382 4.85 16.59 31.86
C SER A 382 5.87 17.60 31.32
N GLY A 383 5.80 18.84 31.82
CA GLY A 383 6.78 19.89 31.53
C GLY A 383 6.87 20.24 30.03
N PRO A 384 8.08 20.32 29.45
CA PRO A 384 8.26 20.69 28.04
C PRO A 384 7.53 19.78 27.05
N LEU A 385 7.38 18.50 27.37
CA LEU A 385 6.68 17.55 26.49
C LEU A 385 5.17 17.79 26.48
N GLU A 386 4.60 18.17 27.63
CA GLU A 386 3.20 18.53 27.73
C GLU A 386 2.90 19.83 26.96
N GLU A 387 3.79 20.82 27.05
CA GLU A 387 3.69 22.07 26.28
C GLU A 387 3.79 21.80 24.77
N PHE A 388 4.75 20.98 24.34
CA PHE A 388 4.88 20.55 22.96
C PHE A 388 3.62 19.85 22.46
N LYS A 389 3.12 18.86 23.22
CA LYS A 389 1.88 18.14 22.92
C LYS A 389 0.71 19.10 22.77
N LYS A 390 0.49 20.00 23.74
CA LYS A 390 -0.58 21.00 23.71
C LYS A 390 -0.50 21.91 22.48
N SER A 391 0.72 22.31 22.09
CA SER A 391 0.94 23.18 20.93
C SER A 391 0.47 22.52 19.63
N ILE A 392 0.75 21.22 19.45
CA ILE A 392 0.34 20.48 18.25
C ILE A 392 -1.12 20.05 18.32
N ASP A 393 -1.63 19.61 19.48
CA ASP A 393 -3.03 19.22 19.66
C ASP A 393 -3.99 20.38 19.32
N ALA A 394 -3.57 21.62 19.57
CA ALA A 394 -4.31 22.82 19.15
C ALA A 394 -4.46 22.95 17.63
N THR A 395 -3.52 22.40 16.85
CA THR A 395 -3.56 22.40 15.37
C THR A 395 -4.44 21.29 14.79
N ILE A 396 -4.79 20.28 15.59
CA ILE A 396 -5.65 19.16 15.17
C ILE A 396 -7.10 19.65 15.13
N VAL A 397 -7.56 20.11 13.97
CA VAL A 397 -8.93 20.61 13.77
C VAL A 397 -9.81 19.54 13.12
N ASN A 398 -10.97 19.27 13.70
CA ASN A 398 -11.99 18.32 13.21
C ASN A 398 -11.43 16.94 12.82
N PRO A 399 -10.72 16.23 13.73
CA PRO A 399 -10.23 14.90 13.42
C PRO A 399 -11.42 13.95 13.17
N ARG A 400 -11.28 13.08 12.16
CA ARG A 400 -12.33 12.10 11.84
C ARG A 400 -12.44 11.04 12.95
N PRO A 401 -13.62 10.48 13.21
CA PRO A 401 -13.77 9.37 14.15
C PRO A 401 -12.86 8.19 13.78
N ASP A 402 -12.42 7.42 14.78
CA ASP A 402 -11.53 6.27 14.64
C ASP A 402 -10.15 6.56 13.99
N THR A 403 -9.69 7.81 13.97
CA THR A 403 -8.33 8.16 13.48
C THR A 403 -7.33 8.42 14.60
N ILE A 404 -6.04 8.38 14.25
CA ILE A 404 -4.92 8.75 15.13
C ILE A 404 -5.13 10.15 15.68
N GLY A 405 -5.47 11.12 14.83
CA GLY A 405 -5.74 12.51 15.28
C GLY A 405 -6.88 12.61 16.29
N HIS A 406 -7.92 11.80 16.16
CA HIS A 406 -9.02 11.78 17.14
C HIS A 406 -8.57 11.20 18.48
N TYR A 407 -7.82 10.10 18.46
CA TYR A 407 -7.27 9.49 19.67
C TYR A 407 -6.31 10.44 20.40
N LEU A 408 -5.36 11.05 19.68
CA LEU A 408 -4.38 11.97 20.25
C LEU A 408 -5.03 13.17 20.91
N LYS A 409 -6.08 13.74 20.28
CA LYS A 409 -6.76 14.93 20.78
C LYS A 409 -7.69 14.67 21.97
N HIS A 410 -8.37 13.53 21.99
CA HIS A 410 -9.48 13.29 22.92
C HIS A 410 -9.24 12.19 23.96
N CYS A 411 -8.31 11.27 23.69
CA CYS A 411 -8.11 10.07 24.49
C CYS A 411 -6.72 9.97 25.10
N PHE A 412 -5.69 10.48 24.41
CA PHE A 412 -4.31 10.43 24.84
C PHE A 412 -4.01 11.61 25.79
N LYS A 413 -3.90 11.31 27.08
CA LYS A 413 -3.76 12.30 28.15
C LYS A 413 -2.36 12.31 28.71
#